data_AF-A0A1F5BA42-F1
#
_entry.id   AF-A0A1F5BA42-F1
#
_cell.length_a   1.000
_cell.length_b   1.000
_cell.length_c   1.000
_cell.angle_alpha   90.00
_cell.angle_beta   90.00
_cell.angle_gamma   90.00
#
_symmetry.space_group_name_H-M   'P 1'
#
loop_
_entity.id
_entity.type
_entity.pdbx_description
1 polymer ?
#
loop_
_entity_poly.entity_id
_entity_poly.type
_entity_poly.pdbx_seq_one_letter_code
_entity_poly.pdbx_strand_id
1 'polypeptide(L)'
;MKEVIMEEHLVTVRIEDKEFKYSKNQECFCVKGGDTIKWKLRNRFPYGIVIKALVSPLDWSYKITGAGAEITAKVLKNAAPGIYAYGIGAFDGTELLFDDPEIIVRPPDRKG
;
A
#
# COMPACT_ATOMS: atom_id res chain seq x y z
N MET A 1 -11.90 -7.69 -27.02
CA MET A 1 -11.58 -7.55 -25.58
C MET A 1 -10.95 -6.19 -25.40
N LYS A 2 -11.51 -5.28 -24.58
CA LYS A 2 -10.76 -4.07 -24.21
C LYS A 2 -9.61 -4.51 -23.30
N GLU A 3 -8.42 -4.03 -23.62
CA GLU A 3 -7.20 -4.27 -22.87
C GLU A 3 -7.41 -3.75 -21.44
N VAL A 4 -7.27 -4.61 -20.43
CA VAL A 4 -7.28 -4.18 -19.04
C VAL A 4 -5.92 -3.52 -18.81
N ILE A 5 -5.88 -2.20 -18.83
CA ILE A 5 -4.67 -1.43 -18.55
C ILE A 5 -4.36 -1.66 -17.07
N MET A 6 -3.26 -2.34 -16.79
CA MET A 6 -2.71 -2.50 -15.45
C MET A 6 -1.91 -1.25 -15.12
N GLU A 7 -2.24 -0.59 -14.00
CA GLU A 7 -1.56 0.64 -13.59
C GLU A 7 -0.56 0.37 -12.45
N GLU A 8 0.49 1.21 -12.40
CA GLU A 8 1.42 1.24 -11.27
C GLU A 8 1.15 2.45 -10.38
N HIS A 9 0.89 2.20 -9.10
CA HIS A 9 0.63 3.21 -8.07
C HIS A 9 1.85 3.37 -7.19
N LEU A 10 2.57 4.48 -7.35
CA LEU A 10 3.74 4.81 -6.52
C LEU A 10 3.32 5.63 -5.31
N VAL A 11 3.46 5.07 -4.11
CA VAL A 11 3.25 5.74 -2.82
C VAL A 11 4.60 6.07 -2.20
N THR A 12 4.97 7.34 -2.15
CA THR A 12 6.19 7.76 -1.45
C THR A 12 5.87 8.01 0.01
N VAL A 13 6.57 7.32 0.90
CA VAL A 13 6.43 7.46 2.36
C VAL A 13 7.72 8.05 2.92
N ARG A 14 7.58 9.09 3.73
CA ARG A 14 8.66 9.64 4.56
C ARG A 14 8.16 9.82 5.98
N ILE A 15 9.07 9.80 6.94
CA ILE A 15 8.80 10.10 8.33
C ILE A 15 9.49 11.42 8.65
N GLU A 16 8.70 12.39 9.11
CA GLU A 16 9.14 13.73 9.52
C GLU A 16 8.46 14.05 10.84
N ASP A 17 9.23 14.54 11.83
CA ASP A 17 8.75 14.84 13.17
C ASP A 17 7.96 13.69 13.82
N LYS A 18 8.46 12.45 13.64
CA LYS A 18 7.86 11.20 14.12
C LYS A 18 6.49 10.85 13.51
N GLU A 19 6.08 11.55 12.46
CA GLU A 19 4.83 11.29 11.75
C GLU A 19 5.09 10.79 10.33
N PHE A 20 4.25 9.87 9.87
CA PHE A 20 4.25 9.43 8.47
C PHE A 20 3.67 10.53 7.58
N LYS A 21 4.36 10.81 6.48
CA LYS A 21 3.93 11.73 5.42
C LYS A 21 3.95 11.00 4.10
N TYR A 22 2.86 11.12 3.37
CA TYR A 22 2.66 10.51 2.05
C TYR A 22 2.79 11.57 0.96
N SER A 23 3.16 11.16 -0.25
CA SER A 23 2.95 12.02 -1.43
C SER A 23 1.46 12.34 -1.60
N LYS A 24 1.15 13.53 -2.13
CA LYS A 24 -0.19 14.16 -2.16
C LYS A 24 -1.36 13.16 -2.25
N ASN A 25 -2.15 13.08 -1.17
CA ASN A 25 -3.39 12.30 -1.05
C ASN A 25 -3.22 10.78 -1.27
N GLN A 26 -2.06 10.21 -0.90
CA GLN A 26 -1.80 8.77 -1.01
C GLN A 26 -1.80 8.03 0.33
N GLU A 27 -2.22 8.70 1.39
CA GLU A 27 -2.73 8.06 2.61
C GLU A 27 -3.98 7.20 2.32
N CYS A 28 -4.71 7.53 1.24
CA CYS A 28 -5.82 6.75 0.73
C CYS A 28 -5.84 6.80 -0.80
N PHE A 29 -5.65 5.67 -1.48
CA PHE A 29 -5.61 5.63 -2.95
C PHE A 29 -6.47 4.51 -3.55
N CYS A 30 -6.92 4.74 -4.79
CA CYS A 30 -7.80 3.84 -5.53
C CYS A 30 -7.02 2.93 -6.47
N VAL A 31 -7.34 1.64 -6.46
CA VAL A 31 -6.75 0.63 -7.35
C VAL A 31 -7.82 -0.24 -8.00
N LYS A 32 -7.45 -0.93 -9.08
CA LYS A 32 -8.23 -1.99 -9.73
C LYS A 32 -7.55 -3.34 -9.55
N GLY A 33 -8.33 -4.42 -9.68
CA GLY A 33 -7.78 -5.77 -9.71
C GLY A 33 -6.75 -5.94 -10.82
N GLY A 34 -5.54 -6.37 -10.47
CA GLY A 34 -4.40 -6.50 -11.38
C GLY A 34 -3.40 -5.35 -11.34
N ASP A 35 -3.70 -4.23 -10.68
CA ASP A 35 -2.76 -3.13 -10.51
C ASP A 35 -1.55 -3.51 -9.66
N THR A 36 -0.49 -2.71 -9.72
CA THR A 36 0.69 -2.86 -8.86
C THR A 36 0.83 -1.63 -7.96
N ILE A 37 1.11 -1.85 -6.68
CA ILE A 37 1.38 -0.80 -5.70
C ILE A 37 2.85 -0.86 -5.32
N LYS A 38 3.54 0.27 -5.32
CA LYS A 38 4.93 0.43 -4.92
C LYS A 38 5.03 1.45 -3.79
N TRP A 39 5.40 1.01 -2.59
CA TRP A 39 5.74 1.91 -1.49
C TRP A 39 7.23 2.21 -1.52
N LYS A 40 7.57 3.47 -1.79
CA LYS A 40 8.94 3.99 -1.77
C LYS A 40 9.23 4.63 -0.42
N LEU A 41 9.98 3.93 0.41
CA LEU A 41 10.27 4.29 1.80
C LEU A 41 11.54 5.14 1.84
N ARG A 42 11.43 6.42 2.21
CA ARG A 42 12.54 7.38 2.08
C ARG A 42 13.54 7.36 3.23
N ASN A 43 13.09 7.08 4.45
CA ASN A 43 13.97 7.05 5.60
C ASN A 43 14.72 5.70 5.67
N ARG A 44 15.90 5.71 6.30
CA ARG A 44 16.74 4.51 6.44
C ARG A 44 16.38 3.72 7.70
N PHE A 45 15.10 3.37 7.85
CA PHE A 45 14.60 2.55 8.95
C PHE A 45 14.11 1.18 8.44
N PRO A 46 14.09 0.14 9.28
CA PRO A 46 13.29 -1.05 8.98
C PRO A 46 11.80 -0.68 8.97
N TYR A 47 11.08 -1.15 7.94
CA TYR A 47 9.64 -0.93 7.79
C TYR A 47 8.89 -2.25 7.74
N GLY A 48 7.65 -2.23 8.24
CA GLY A 48 6.67 -3.29 8.06
C GLY A 48 5.37 -2.73 7.51
N ILE A 49 4.76 -3.45 6.56
CA ILE A 49 3.39 -3.21 6.10
C ILE A 49 2.56 -4.45 6.41
N VAL A 50 1.37 -4.26 6.97
CA VAL A 50 0.40 -5.32 7.28
C VAL A 50 -0.97 -4.91 6.77
N ILE A 51 -1.59 -5.72 5.92
CA ILE A 51 -2.96 -5.53 5.47
C ILE A 51 -3.92 -6.03 6.55
N LYS A 52 -4.76 -5.15 7.09
CA LYS A 52 -5.69 -5.45 8.18
C LYS A 52 -6.99 -6.03 7.64
N ALA A 53 -6.92 -7.17 6.97
CA ALA A 53 -8.08 -7.85 6.39
C ALA A 53 -7.98 -9.37 6.54
N LEU A 54 -9.13 -10.04 6.74
CA LEU A 54 -9.20 -11.51 6.75
C LEU A 54 -8.74 -12.12 5.43
N VAL A 55 -9.08 -11.45 4.33
CA VAL A 55 -8.64 -11.79 2.97
C VAL A 55 -7.99 -10.54 2.40
N SER A 56 -6.68 -10.59 2.16
CA SER A 56 -5.93 -9.49 1.57
C SER A 56 -6.40 -9.25 0.13
N PRO A 57 -6.53 -7.99 -0.32
CA PRO A 57 -6.73 -7.68 -1.74
C PRO A 57 -5.43 -7.79 -2.54
N LEU A 58 -4.29 -8.02 -1.87
CA LEU A 58 -2.95 -8.08 -2.46
C LEU A 58 -2.42 -9.52 -2.51
N ASP A 59 -1.33 -9.71 -3.27
CA ASP A 59 -0.59 -10.97 -3.38
C ASP A 59 0.15 -11.39 -2.09
N TRP A 60 0.11 -10.55 -1.06
CA TRP A 60 0.56 -10.85 0.29
C TRP A 60 -0.25 -10.07 1.34
N SER A 61 -0.19 -10.49 2.61
CA SER A 61 -0.85 -9.81 3.73
C SER A 61 0.11 -9.03 4.62
N TYR A 62 1.41 -9.34 4.59
CA TYR A 62 2.42 -8.54 5.27
C TYR A 62 3.77 -8.60 4.55
N LYS A 63 4.58 -7.57 4.75
CA LYS A 63 5.96 -7.53 4.26
C LYS A 63 6.82 -6.66 5.16
N ILE A 64 8.04 -7.12 5.44
CA ILE A 64 9.04 -6.38 6.20
C ILE A 64 10.23 -6.13 5.26
N THR A 65 10.83 -4.96 5.37
CA THR A 65 11.99 -4.61 4.55
C THR A 65 13.01 -3.78 5.35
N GLY A 66 14.25 -3.78 4.86
CA GLY A 66 15.35 -2.99 5.43
C GLY A 66 15.32 -1.52 5.01
N ALA A 67 16.30 -0.77 5.51
CA ALA A 67 16.44 0.66 5.29
C ALA A 67 16.44 1.08 3.81
N GLY A 68 15.60 2.06 3.46
CA GLY A 68 15.60 2.72 2.14
C GLY A 68 15.10 1.85 0.98
N ALA A 69 14.34 0.79 1.27
CA ALA A 69 13.86 -0.15 0.27
C ALA A 69 12.49 0.24 -0.32
N GLU A 70 12.15 -0.42 -1.43
CA GLU A 70 10.81 -0.39 -2.02
C GLU A 70 10.06 -1.67 -1.61
N ILE A 71 8.77 -1.54 -1.31
CA ILE A 71 7.86 -2.68 -1.13
C ILE A 71 6.88 -2.68 -2.30
N THR A 72 6.74 -3.82 -2.97
CA THR A 72 5.83 -3.97 -4.11
C THR A 72 4.77 -5.04 -3.83
N ALA A 73 3.53 -4.72 -4.18
CA ALA A 73 2.38 -5.63 -4.16
C ALA A 73 1.66 -5.64 -5.49
N LYS A 74 1.08 -6.78 -5.85
CA LYS A 74 0.07 -6.87 -6.91
C LYS A 74 -1.30 -6.95 -6.27
N VAL A 75 -2.24 -6.14 -6.75
CA VAL A 75 -3.65 -6.29 -6.43
C VAL A 75 -4.15 -7.55 -7.13
N LEU A 76 -4.75 -8.47 -6.39
CA LEU A 76 -5.31 -9.70 -6.95
C LEU A 76 -6.38 -9.36 -8.00
N LYS A 77 -6.38 -10.06 -9.13
CA LYS A 77 -7.35 -9.81 -10.22
C LYS A 77 -8.81 -9.97 -9.76
N ASN A 78 -9.02 -10.80 -8.75
CA ASN A 78 -10.31 -11.08 -8.12
C ASN A 78 -10.43 -10.44 -6.72
N ALA A 79 -9.61 -9.44 -6.40
CA ALA A 79 -9.76 -8.69 -5.15
C ALA A 79 -11.19 -8.16 -5.04
N ALA A 80 -11.82 -8.38 -3.88
CA ALA A 80 -13.16 -7.89 -3.66
C ALA A 80 -13.15 -6.34 -3.63
N PRO A 81 -14.15 -5.67 -4.21
CA PRO A 81 -14.25 -4.22 -4.09
C PRO A 81 -14.50 -3.82 -2.64
N GLY A 82 -13.82 -2.78 -2.16
CA GLY A 82 -13.93 -2.36 -0.77
C GLY A 82 -12.80 -1.45 -0.31
N ILE A 83 -12.88 -1.04 0.96
CA ILE A 83 -11.85 -0.27 1.66
C ILE A 83 -11.07 -1.26 2.54
N TYR A 84 -9.74 -1.24 2.39
CA TYR A 84 -8.83 -2.10 3.11
C TYR A 84 -7.83 -1.24 3.87
N ALA A 85 -7.99 -1.17 5.19
CA ALA A 85 -6.98 -0.54 6.04
C ALA A 85 -5.69 -1.36 6.02
N TYR A 86 -4.54 -0.69 6.02
CA TYR A 86 -3.26 -1.32 6.24
C TYR A 86 -2.46 -0.55 7.29
N GLY A 87 -1.73 -1.28 8.12
CA GLY A 87 -0.74 -0.70 9.01
C GLY A 87 0.58 -0.53 8.29
N ILE A 88 1.21 0.63 8.44
CA ILE A 88 2.63 0.83 8.14
C ILE A 88 3.36 1.22 9.42
N GLY A 89 4.43 0.49 9.73
CA GLY A 89 5.24 0.72 10.92
C GLY A 89 6.71 0.86 10.58
N ALA A 90 7.41 1.64 11.38
CA ALA A 90 8.86 1.81 11.30
C ALA A 90 9.46 1.90 12.69
N PHE A 91 10.60 1.24 12.91
CA PHE A 91 11.37 1.42 14.15
C PHE A 91 12.49 2.42 13.88
N ASP A 92 12.45 3.58 14.52
CA ASP A 92 13.42 4.67 14.26
C ASP A 92 14.75 4.50 15.01
N GLY A 93 14.88 3.43 15.79
CA GLY A 93 16.00 3.15 16.70
C GLY A 93 15.65 3.41 18.17
N THR A 94 14.55 4.11 18.46
CA THR A 94 14.11 4.44 19.81
C THR A 94 12.70 3.96 20.10
N GLU A 95 11.77 4.12 19.16
CA GLU A 95 10.38 3.73 19.32
C GLU A 95 9.78 3.16 18.03
N LEU A 96 8.65 2.48 18.19
CA LEU A 96 7.85 2.02 17.07
C LEU A 96 6.90 3.15 16.66
N LEU A 97 7.12 3.68 15.47
CA LEU A 97 6.20 4.59 14.80
C LEU A 97 5.21 3.77 13.98
N PHE A 98 3.96 4.20 13.93
CA PHE A 98 2.90 3.48 13.22
C PHE A 98 1.84 4.43 12.65
N ASP A 99 1.26 4.05 11.52
CA ASP A 99 0.15 4.73 10.88
C ASP A 99 -0.77 3.72 10.17
N ASP A 100 -2.02 4.10 9.89
CA ASP A 100 -3.06 3.22 9.35
C ASP A 100 -3.84 3.75 8.11
N PRO A 101 -3.14 3.98 7.00
CA PRO A 101 -3.72 4.35 5.70
C PRO A 101 -4.64 3.28 5.07
N GLU A 102 -5.24 3.64 3.93
CA GLU A 102 -6.28 2.86 3.25
C GLU A 102 -5.97 2.55 1.77
N ILE A 103 -6.37 1.36 1.32
CA ILE A 103 -6.41 0.96 -0.09
C ILE A 103 -7.89 0.80 -0.49
N ILE A 104 -8.32 1.52 -1.53
CA ILE A 104 -9.69 1.41 -2.05
C ILE A 104 -9.66 0.57 -3.34
N VAL A 105 -10.12 -0.67 -3.27
CA VAL A 105 -10.29 -1.52 -4.46
C VAL A 105 -11.61 -1.17 -5.13
N ARG A 106 -11.54 -0.66 -6.37
CA ARG A 106 -12.72 -0.31 -7.15
C ARG A 106 -13.41 -1.55 -7.71
N PRO A 107 -14.74 -1.50 -7.88
CA PRO A 107 -15.43 -2.53 -8.64
C PRO A 107 -14.87 -2.60 -10.06
N PRO A 108 -14.83 -3.79 -10.68
CA PRO A 108 -14.52 -3.88 -12.09
C PRO A 108 -15.50 -3.00 -12.86
N ASP A 109 -14.99 -2.28 -13.87
CA ASP A 109 -15.80 -1.38 -14.69
C ASP A 109 -17.04 -2.16 -15.18
N ARG A 110 -18.24 -1.76 -14.73
CA ARG A 110 -19.49 -2.37 -15.19
C ARG A 110 -19.55 -2.17 -16.69
N LYS A 111 -19.42 -3.26 -17.44
CA LYS A 111 -19.78 -3.26 -18.86
C LYS A 111 -21.26 -2.88 -18.97
N GLY A 112 -21.54 -1.72 -19.57
CA GLY A 112 -22.73 -1.53 -20.39
C GLY A 112 -22.52 -2.22 -21.73
#